data_AF-A0A972KDE9-F1
#
_entry.id   AF-A0A972KDE9-F1
#
_cell.length_a   1.000
_cell.length_b   1.000
_cell.length_c   1.000
_cell.angle_alpha   90.00
_cell.angle_beta   90.00
_cell.angle_gamma   90.00
#
_symmetry.space_group_name_H-M   'P 1'
#
loop_
_entity.id
_entity.type
_entity.pdbx_description
1 polymer ?
#
loop_
_entity_poly.entity_id
_entity_poly.type
_entity_poly.pdbx_seq_one_letter_code
_entity_poly.pdbx_strand_id
1 'polypeptide(L)'
;TVLAHHVVQCIQWYLHQKDCYLRWSSIRQALGTQQRLTSSFTTEAGKRIHIRHTSEPEAFHRFVADALGITPKPLARKKTIL
;
A
#
# COMPACT_ATOMS: atom_id res chain seq x y z
N THR A 1 8.94 -20.82 3.30
CA THR A 1 8.57 -19.40 3.11
C THR A 1 9.46 -18.50 3.96
N VAL A 2 10.75 -18.45 3.62
CA VAL A 2 11.74 -17.71 4.43
C VAL A 2 11.69 -16.21 4.12
N LEU A 3 11.52 -15.84 2.85
CA LEU A 3 11.46 -14.43 2.41
C LEU A 3 10.29 -13.65 3.03
N ALA A 4 9.08 -14.20 2.98
CA ALA A 4 7.90 -13.53 3.54
C ALA A 4 8.05 -13.27 5.05
N HIS A 5 8.62 -14.24 5.77
CA HIS A 5 8.89 -14.10 7.20
C HIS A 5 9.92 -13.01 7.48
N HIS A 6 11.03 -12.94 6.73
CA HIS A 6 12.01 -11.86 6.89
C HIS A 6 11.42 -10.49 6.59
N VAL A 7 10.57 -10.36 5.56
CA VAL A 7 9.90 -9.09 5.27
C VAL A 7 9.05 -8.64 6.46
N VAL A 8 8.28 -9.56 7.07
CA VAL A 8 7.49 -9.26 8.26
C VAL A 8 8.37 -8.84 9.44
N GLN A 9 9.45 -9.59 9.70
CA GLN A 9 10.40 -9.27 10.76
C GLN A 9 11.05 -7.90 10.56
N CYS A 10 11.46 -7.57 9.33
CA CYS A 10 12.01 -6.25 9.00
C CYS A 10 11.00 -5.15 9.31
N ILE A 11 9.76 -5.28 8.85
CA ILE A 11 8.71 -4.28 9.11
C ILE A 11 8.51 -4.09 10.62
N GLN A 12 8.38 -5.19 11.37
CA GLN A 12 8.21 -5.11 12.83
C GLN A 12 9.41 -4.47 13.52
N TRP A 13 10.64 -4.79 13.08
CA TRP A 13 11.85 -4.19 13.63
C TRP A 13 11.88 -2.66 13.47
N TYR A 14 11.52 -2.14 12.29
CA TYR A 14 11.42 -0.69 12.07
C TYR A 14 10.29 -0.05 12.90
N LEU A 15 9.16 -0.73 13.06
CA LEU A 15 8.05 -0.21 13.88
C LEU A 15 8.41 -0.18 15.38
N HIS A 16 9.16 -1.18 15.87
CA HIS A 16 9.64 -1.19 17.26
C HIS A 16 10.60 -0.04 17.56
N GLN A 17 11.39 0.42 16.58
CA GLN A 17 12.24 1.62 16.74
C GLN A 17 11.43 2.92 16.86
N LYS A 18 10.15 2.89 16.50
CA LYS A 18 9.20 3.99 16.63
C LYS A 18 8.18 3.72 17.74
N ASP A 19 8.54 2.88 18.71
CA ASP A 19 7.73 2.48 19.87
C ASP A 19 6.37 1.83 19.53
N CYS A 20 6.25 1.22 18.35
CA CYS A 20 5.02 0.55 17.91
C CYS A 20 5.14 -0.98 18.02
N TYR A 21 4.59 -1.53 19.11
CA TYR A 21 4.64 -2.98 19.44
C TYR A 21 3.36 -3.74 19.09
N LEU A 22 2.67 -3.33 18.02
CA LEU A 22 1.44 -4.00 17.58
C LEU A 22 1.73 -5.44 17.12
N ARG A 23 0.78 -6.34 17.37
CA ARG A 23 0.81 -7.70 16.82
C ARG A 23 0.78 -7.63 15.29
N TRP A 24 1.46 -8.56 14.62
CA TRP A 24 1.48 -8.61 13.16
C TRP A 24 0.08 -8.67 12.55
N SER A 25 -0.87 -9.38 13.18
CA SER A 25 -2.27 -9.41 12.73
C SER A 25 -2.90 -8.02 12.67
N SER A 26 -2.66 -7.18 13.67
CA SER A 26 -3.15 -5.80 13.74
C SER A 26 -2.46 -4.90 12.70
N ILE A 27 -1.14 -5.03 12.55
CA ILE A 27 -0.38 -4.29 11.52
C ILE A 27 -0.91 -4.64 10.13
N ARG A 28 -1.09 -5.94 9.85
CA ARG A 28 -1.60 -6.43 8.58
C ARG A 28 -3.03 -5.95 8.32
N GLN A 29 -3.89 -5.98 9.33
CA GLN A 29 -5.26 -5.48 9.21
C GLN A 29 -5.28 -3.99 8.86
N ALA A 30 -4.48 -3.19 9.56
CA ALA A 30 -4.41 -1.75 9.32
C ALA A 30 -3.77 -1.42 7.97
N LEU A 31 -2.64 -2.05 7.60
CA LEU A 31 -2.04 -1.90 6.27
C LEU A 31 -2.96 -2.38 5.14
N GLY A 32 -3.84 -3.33 5.44
CA GLY A 32 -4.81 -3.87 4.50
C GLY A 32 -5.92 -2.91 4.13
N THR A 33 -6.07 -1.75 4.76
CA THR A 33 -7.09 -0.77 4.35
C THR A 33 -6.62 0.09 3.17
N GLN A 34 -5.31 0.26 2.96
CA GLN A 34 -4.76 0.83 1.73
C GLN A 34 -4.74 -0.21 0.61
N GLN A 35 -5.41 0.10 -0.50
CA GLN A 35 -5.65 -0.84 -1.59
C GLN A 35 -5.23 -0.28 -2.95
N ARG A 36 -4.96 -1.19 -3.89
CA ARG A 36 -4.69 -0.86 -5.29
C ARG A 36 -5.97 -1.00 -6.11
N LEU A 37 -6.55 0.12 -6.51
CA LEU A 37 -7.83 0.21 -7.20
C LEU A 37 -7.63 0.30 -8.72
N THR A 38 -8.53 -0.33 -9.49
CA THR A 38 -8.59 -0.19 -10.95
C THR A 38 -9.95 0.35 -11.35
N SER A 39 -9.99 1.58 -11.84
CA SER A 39 -11.18 2.22 -12.40
C SER A 39 -11.18 2.03 -13.91
N SER A 40 -12.31 1.58 -14.47
CA SER A 40 -12.46 1.35 -15.91
C SER A 40 -13.54 2.27 -16.46
N PHE A 41 -13.25 2.97 -17.54
CA PHE A 41 -14.16 3.90 -18.20
C PHE A 41 -14.28 3.53 -19.68
N THR A 42 -15.48 3.71 -20.25
CA THR A 42 -15.69 3.59 -21.69
C THR A 42 -15.90 5.00 -22.25
N THR A 43 -15.09 5.39 -23.22
CA THR A 43 -15.27 6.68 -23.91
C THR A 43 -16.43 6.61 -24.88
N GLU A 44 -16.99 7.76 -25.27
CA GLU A 44 -17.99 7.85 -26.35
C GLU A 44 -17.50 7.20 -27.67
N ALA A 45 -16.19 7.27 -27.93
CA ALA A 45 -15.55 6.62 -29.07
C ALA A 45 -15.31 5.09 -28.92
N GLY A 46 -15.92 4.44 -27.92
CA GLY A 46 -15.84 3.00 -27.69
C GLY A 46 -14.53 2.46 -27.06
N LYS A 47 -13.53 3.30 -26.83
CA LYS A 47 -12.25 2.92 -26.19
C LYS A 47 -12.41 2.67 -24.69
N ARG A 48 -11.64 1.73 -24.12
CA ARG A 48 -11.64 1.43 -22.68
C ARG A 48 -10.42 2.03 -22.01
N ILE A 49 -10.64 2.90 -21.03
CA ILE A 49 -9.57 3.49 -20.22
C ILE A 49 -9.51 2.75 -18.88
N HIS A 50 -8.39 2.11 -18.59
CA HIS A 50 -8.08 1.55 -17.28
C HIS A 50 -7.14 2.49 -16.51
N ILE A 51 -7.60 2.98 -15.37
CA ILE A 51 -6.81 3.77 -14.43
C ILE A 51 -6.56 2.94 -13.18
N ARG A 52 -5.31 2.55 -12.96
CA ARG A 52 -4.89 1.85 -11.75
C ARG A 52 -4.18 2.81 -10.81
N HIS A 53 -4.70 2.98 -9.60
CA HIS A 53 -4.16 3.90 -8.60
C HIS A 53 -4.17 3.26 -7.21
N THR A 54 -3.36 3.78 -6.29
CA THR A 54 -3.37 3.36 -4.88
C THR A 54 -4.28 4.31 -4.11
N SER A 55 -5.10 3.78 -3.19
CA SER A 55 -5.96 4.59 -2.34
C SER A 55 -5.14 5.54 -1.46
N GLU A 56 -5.82 6.57 -0.95
CA GLU A 56 -5.21 7.54 -0.07
C GLU A 56 -4.73 6.87 1.24
N PRO A 57 -3.48 7.11 1.67
CA PRO A 57 -2.97 6.54 2.91
C PRO A 57 -3.59 7.26 4.12
N GLU A 58 -4.28 6.48 4.95
CA GLU A 58 -4.65 6.84 6.32
C GLU A 58 -3.43 7.08 7.23
N ALA A 59 -3.67 7.58 8.46
CA ALA A 59 -2.63 7.92 9.43
C ALA A 59 -1.67 6.75 9.70
N PHE A 60 -2.18 5.53 9.86
CA PHE A 60 -1.33 4.35 10.11
C PHE A 60 -0.40 4.03 8.94
N HIS A 61 -0.87 4.14 7.69
CA HIS A 61 -0.01 3.92 6.52
C HIS A 61 1.12 4.93 6.44
N ARG A 62 0.84 6.20 6.79
CA ARG A 62 1.86 7.26 6.81
C ARG A 62 2.88 7.00 7.90
N PHE A 63 2.42 6.58 9.09
CA PHE A 63 3.30 6.20 10.19
C PHE A 63 4.24 5.04 9.79
N VAL A 64 3.70 3.97 9.18
CA VAL A 64 4.51 2.84 8.72
C VAL A 64 5.47 3.27 7.61
N ALA A 65 5.02 4.09 6.67
CA ALA A 65 5.87 4.58 5.59
C ALA A 65 7.02 5.45 6.11
N ASP A 66 6.77 6.33 7.09
CA ASP A 66 7.80 7.13 7.77
C ASP A 66 8.79 6.23 8.53
N ALA A 67 8.28 5.24 9.28
CA ALA A 67 9.12 4.27 9.99
C ALA A 67 10.06 3.49 9.05
N LEU A 68 9.60 3.19 7.84
CA LEU A 68 10.36 2.49 6.81
C LEU A 68 11.18 3.41 5.90
N GLY A 69 11.05 4.73 6.02
CA GLY A 69 11.73 5.70 5.14
C GLY A 69 11.26 5.66 3.68
N ILE A 70 10.00 5.29 3.43
CA ILE A 70 9.41 5.19 2.08
C ILE A 70 8.28 6.19 1.87
N THR A 71 7.88 6.40 0.61
CA THR A 71 6.69 7.19 0.32
C THR A 71 5.41 6.45 0.76
N PRO A 72 4.44 7.13 1.40
CA PRO A 72 3.14 6.55 1.76
C PRO A 72 2.32 6.04 0.56
N LYS A 73 2.70 6.42 -0.67
CA LYS A 73 2.15 5.88 -1.92
C LYS A 73 3.27 5.32 -2.79
N PRO A 74 3.69 4.07 -2.55
CA PRO A 74 4.84 3.48 -3.24
C PRO A 74 4.60 3.24 -4.74
N LEU A 75 3.33 3.16 -5.17
CA LEU A 75 2.98 2.82 -6.54
C LEU A 75 2.31 3.99 -7.25
N ALA A 76 2.94 4.49 -8.32
CA ALA A 76 2.40 5.55 -9.16
C ALA A 76 1.07 5.14 -9.84
N ARG A 77 0.25 6.13 -10.18
CA ARG A 77 -0.96 5.94 -11.01
C ARG A 77 -0.54 5.48 -12.41
N LYS A 78 -1.17 4.42 -12.92
CA LYS A 78 -0.99 3.94 -14.30
C LYS A 78 -2.29 4.11 -15.08
N LYS A 79 -2.21 4.62 -16.31
CA LYS A 79 -3.33 4.73 -17.24
C LYS A 79 -3.02 3.89 -18.47
N THR A 80 -3.95 3.03 -18.85
CA THR A 80 -3.88 2.21 -20.07
C THR A 80 -5.14 2.48 -20.89
N ILE A 81 -4.99 2.71 -22.19
CA ILE A 81 -6.10 2.87 -23.12
C ILE A 81 -6.10 1.63 -24.01
N LEU A 82 -7.21 0.93 -24.04
CA LEU A 82 -7.50 -0.20 -24.92
C LEU A 82 -8.47 0.22 -26.02
#